data_AF-A0A1V5B6V4-F1
#
_entry.id   AF-A0A1V5B6V4-F1
#
_cell.length_a   1.000
_cell.length_b   1.000
_cell.length_c   1.000
_cell.angle_alpha   90.00
_cell.angle_beta   90.00
_cell.angle_gamma   90.00
#
_symmetry.space_group_name_H-M   'P 1'
#
loop_
_entity.id
_entity.type
_entity.pdbx_description
1 polymer ?
#
loop_
_entity_poly.entity_id
_entity_poly.type
_entity_poly.pdbx_seq_one_letter_code
_entity_poly.pdbx_strand_id
1 'polypeptide(L)'
;MKCGTALEKFLKSNTGQLIWVLLKESSETIFGQLEEFDENIIVLNIAKRQRDTVEMTDVLLLLDLDSILGITAGTESFEVFQKAMAETTSDLEARRRRTDERETI
;
A
#
# COMPACT_ATOMS: atom_id res chain seq x y z
N MET A 1 -2.13 16.77 -16.88
CA MET A 1 -3.23 16.13 -16.12
C MET A 1 -2.61 15.59 -14.85
N LYS A 2 -3.16 15.89 -13.66
CA LYS A 2 -2.53 15.54 -12.38
C LYS A 2 -3.43 14.56 -11.64
N CYS A 3 -3.10 13.28 -11.71
CA CYS A 3 -3.59 12.30 -10.74
C CYS A 3 -3.01 12.61 -9.34
N GLY A 4 -3.65 12.11 -8.28
CA GLY A 4 -3.64 12.68 -6.92
C GLY A 4 -2.26 12.94 -6.29
N THR A 5 -2.00 14.20 -5.96
CA THR A 5 -0.71 14.74 -5.49
C THR A 5 -0.12 14.11 -4.23
N ALA A 6 -0.90 13.37 -3.43
CA ALA A 6 -0.42 12.80 -2.18
C ALA A 6 0.31 11.47 -2.39
N LEU A 7 -0.28 10.55 -3.17
CA LEU A 7 0.32 9.25 -3.47
C LEU A 7 1.56 9.41 -4.35
N GLU A 8 1.48 10.22 -5.41
CA GLU A 8 2.62 10.50 -6.28
C GLU A 8 3.80 11.11 -5.50
N LYS A 9 3.51 12.07 -4.60
CA LYS A 9 4.54 12.67 -3.74
C LYS A 9 5.12 11.66 -2.75
N PHE A 10 4.28 10.76 -2.21
CA PHE A 10 4.72 9.67 -1.35
C PHE A 10 5.67 8.74 -2.10
N LEU A 11 5.27 8.24 -3.27
CA LEU A 11 6.08 7.34 -4.09
C LEU A 11 7.41 7.99 -4.47
N LYS A 12 7.38 9.24 -4.92
CA LYS A 12 8.58 10.02 -5.25
C LYS A 12 9.54 10.21 -4.07
N SER A 13 9.01 10.38 -2.86
CA SER A 13 9.83 10.59 -1.66
C SER A 13 10.40 9.28 -1.10
N ASN A 14 9.85 8.14 -1.51
CA ASN A 14 10.22 6.81 -1.01
C ASN A 14 10.83 5.90 -2.09
N THR A 15 11.13 6.42 -3.28
CA THR A 15 11.92 5.69 -4.29
C THR A 15 13.27 5.30 -3.70
N GLY A 16 13.66 4.04 -3.88
CA GLY A 16 14.82 3.42 -3.26
C GLY A 16 14.63 3.02 -1.79
N GLN A 17 13.45 3.21 -1.20
CA GLN A 17 13.16 2.80 0.18
C GLN A 17 12.32 1.52 0.24
N LEU A 18 12.44 0.80 1.35
CA LEU A 18 11.59 -0.33 1.66
C LEU A 18 10.18 0.16 2.03
N ILE A 19 9.18 -0.40 1.36
CA ILE A 19 7.76 -0.08 1.56
C ILE A 19 6.96 -1.36 1.78
N TRP A 20 5.84 -1.20 2.46
CA TRP A 20 4.79 -2.22 2.58
C TRP A 20 3.64 -1.85 1.65
N VAL A 21 3.15 -2.82 0.91
CA VAL A 21 2.00 -2.67 0.00
C VAL A 21 0.95 -3.71 0.35
N LEU A 22 -0.25 -3.27 0.70
CA LEU A 22 -1.39 -4.13 0.96
C LEU A 22 -2.23 -4.24 -0.31
N LEU A 23 -2.46 -5.47 -0.78
CA LEU A 23 -3.29 -5.75 -1.95
C LEU A 23 -4.77 -5.85 -1.59
N LYS A 24 -5.62 -5.29 -2.44
CA LYS A 24 -7.07 -5.22 -2.26
C LYS A 24 -7.76 -6.58 -2.39
N GLU A 25 -7.34 -7.41 -3.35
CA GLU A 25 -8.03 -8.68 -3.65
C GLU A 25 -7.64 -9.81 -2.69
N SER A 26 -6.34 -9.95 -2.42
CA SER A 26 -5.83 -11.07 -1.62
C SER A 26 -5.67 -10.74 -0.14
N SER A 27 -5.78 -9.46 0.26
CA SER A 27 -5.34 -8.99 1.58
C SER A 27 -3.88 -9.33 1.91
N GLU A 28 -3.10 -9.70 0.90
CA GLU A 28 -1.68 -9.98 1.05
C GLU A 28 -0.91 -8.69 1.17
N THR A 29 0.19 -8.73 1.92
CA THR A 29 1.09 -7.60 2.06
C THR A 29 2.44 -7.96 1.50
N ILE A 30 2.91 -7.13 0.57
CA ILE A 30 4.21 -7.27 -0.06
C ILE A 30 5.15 -6.29 0.60
N PHE A 31 6.33 -6.80 0.95
CA PHE A 31 7.44 -5.98 1.42
C PHE A 31 8.48 -5.93 0.31
N GLY A 32 8.90 -4.73 -0.06
CA GLY A 32 9.87 -4.57 -1.13
C GLY A 32 10.42 -3.16 -1.21
N GLN A 33 11.51 -3.00 -1.94
CA GLN A 33 12.07 -1.70 -2.26
C GLN A 33 11.32 -1.11 -3.45
N LEU A 34 10.88 0.15 -3.33
CA LEU A 34 10.28 0.86 -4.45
C LEU A 34 11.38 1.24 -5.45
N GLU A 35 11.41 0.59 -6.61
CA GLU A 35 12.41 0.87 -7.65
C GLU A 35 11.94 2.01 -8.56
N GLU A 36 10.72 1.88 -9.07
CA GLU A 36 10.14 2.80 -10.05
C GLU A 36 8.62 2.82 -9.89
N PHE A 37 7.98 3.88 -10.40
CA PHE A 37 6.54 3.98 -10.48
C PHE A 37 6.14 4.90 -11.64
N ASP A 38 4.93 4.71 -12.14
CA ASP A 38 4.28 5.65 -13.04
C ASP A 38 2.86 5.98 -12.55
N GLU A 39 2.00 6.46 -13.44
CA GLU A 39 0.63 6.83 -13.12
C GLU A 39 -0.31 5.64 -12.86
N ASN A 40 0.09 4.42 -13.22
CA ASN A 40 -0.74 3.21 -13.14
C ASN A 40 -0.06 2.05 -12.39
N ILE A 41 1.27 1.96 -12.40
CA ILE A 41 2.01 0.83 -11.82
C ILE A 41 3.07 1.28 -10.82
N ILE A 42 3.36 0.39 -9.87
CA ILE A 42 4.59 0.43 -9.07
C ILE A 42 5.44 -0.81 -9.36
N VAL A 43 6.75 -0.60 -9.39
CA VAL A 43 7.75 -1.65 -9.53
C VAL A 43 8.42 -1.84 -8.18
N LEU A 44 8.29 -3.04 -7.63
CA LEU A 44 8.90 -3.42 -6.36
C LEU A 44 9.99 -4.47 -6.60
N ASN A 45 11.15 -4.25 -5.99
CA ASN A 45 12.06 -5.35 -5.74
C ASN A 45 11.68 -6.04 -4.44
N ILE A 46 11.22 -7.29 -4.50
CA ILE A 46 10.69 -7.99 -3.32
C ILE A 46 11.81 -8.20 -2.30
N ALA A 47 11.51 -7.93 -1.04
CA ALA A 47 12.40 -8.13 0.08
C ALA A 47 11.82 -9.15 1.04
N LYS A 48 12.66 -10.06 1.53
CA LYS A 48 12.32 -10.96 2.63
C LYS A 48 12.89 -10.40 3.92
N ARG A 49 12.01 -10.02 4.84
CA ARG A 49 12.42 -9.57 6.18
C ARG A 49 12.49 -10.78 7.12
N GLN A 50 13.70 -11.13 7.53
CA GLN A 50 13.95 -11.99 8.68
C GLN A 50 14.18 -11.11 9.92
N ARG A 51 14.19 -11.69 11.13
CA ARG A 51 14.18 -10.92 12.39
C ARG A 51 15.25 -9.82 12.45
N ASP A 52 16.45 -10.10 11.95
CA ASP A 52 17.60 -9.18 12.05
C ASP A 52 18.19 -8.80 10.69
N THR A 53 17.64 -9.32 9.60
CA THR A 53 18.17 -9.11 8.24
C THR A 53 17.05 -8.87 7.25
N VAL A 54 17.27 -7.94 6.33
CA VAL A 54 16.45 -7.79 5.13
C VAL A 54 17.27 -8.32 3.96
N GLU A 55 16.77 -9.37 3.33
CA GLU A 55 17.36 -9.95 2.13
C GLU A 55 16.55 -9.49 0.93
N MET A 56 17.20 -8.78 -0.01
CA MET A 56 16.60 -8.45 -1.28
C MET A 56 16.57 -9.70 -2.16
N THR A 57 15.46 -9.90 -2.87
CA THR A 57 15.38 -10.92 -3.92
C THR A 57 15.79 -10.30 -5.26
N ASP A 58 16.03 -11.11 -6.29
CA ASP A 58 16.21 -10.62 -7.67
C ASP A 58 14.88 -10.63 -8.44
N VAL A 59 13.76 -10.48 -7.72
CA VAL A 59 12.41 -10.54 -8.29
C VAL A 59 11.78 -9.15 -8.30
N LEU A 60 11.54 -8.65 -9.51
CA LEU A 60 10.77 -7.44 -9.73
C LEU A 60 9.28 -7.78 -9.89
N LEU A 61 8.45 -7.12 -9.09
CA LEU A 61 7.00 -7.24 -9.12
C LEU A 61 6.40 -5.96 -9.67
N LEU A 62 5.56 -6.09 -10.70
CA LEU A 62 4.74 -5.00 -11.21
C LEU A 62 3.37 -5.10 -10.57
N LEU A 63 2.96 -4.04 -9.88
CA LEU A 63 1.65 -3.95 -9.24
C LEU A 63 0.87 -2.80 -9.84
N ASP A 64 -0.38 -3.07 -10.23
CA ASP A 64 -1.34 -2.05 -10.61
C ASP A 64 -1.76 -1.25 -9.37
N LEU A 65 -1.72 0.09 -9.45
CA LEU A 65 -2.14 0.98 -8.38
C LEU A 65 -3.60 0.77 -7.98
N ASP A 66 -4.47 0.38 -8.90
CA ASP A 66 -5.89 0.09 -8.61
C ASP A 66 -6.06 -1.18 -7.75
N SER A 67 -5.06 -2.05 -7.75
CA SER A 67 -5.02 -3.26 -6.91
C SER A 67 -4.52 -2.99 -5.49
N ILE A 68 -4.03 -1.78 -5.20
CA ILE A 68 -3.43 -1.43 -3.90
C ILE A 68 -4.50 -0.85 -2.97
N LEU A 69 -4.64 -1.46 -1.80
CA LEU A 69 -5.49 -0.97 -0.72
C LEU A 69 -4.77 0.04 0.17
N GLY A 70 -3.46 -0.11 0.36
CA GLY A 70 -2.66 0.79 1.19
C GLY A 70 -1.16 0.62 0.96
N ILE A 71 -0.40 1.68 1.21
CA ILE A 71 1.05 1.73 1.06
C ILE A 71 1.67 2.54 2.20
N THR A 72 2.79 2.08 2.77
CA THR A 72 3.56 2.84 3.77
C THR A 72 5.05 2.56 3.68
N ALA A 73 5.88 3.47 4.20
CA ALA A 73 7.32 3.27 4.30
C ALA A 73 7.66 2.39 5.51
N GLY A 74 8.67 1.53 5.36
CA GLY A 74 8.97 0.39 6.23
C GLY A 74 9.55 0.67 7.62
N THR A 75 9.25 1.81 8.24
CA THR A 75 9.74 2.12 9.60
C THR A 75 8.95 1.42 10.72
N GLU A 76 7.72 0.98 10.43
CA GLU A 76 6.82 0.33 11.40
C GLU A 76 6.79 -1.20 11.25
N SER A 77 6.24 -1.89 12.26
CA SER A 77 6.02 -3.34 12.18
C SER A 77 4.82 -3.66 11.28
N PHE A 78 4.87 -4.81 10.62
CA PHE A 78 3.80 -5.32 9.74
C PHE A 78 2.43 -5.30 10.43
N GLU A 79 2.36 -5.75 11.69
CA GLU A 79 1.13 -5.81 12.49
C GLU A 79 0.52 -4.43 12.76
N VAL A 80 1.35 -3.40 12.92
CA VAL A 80 0.90 -2.01 13.11
C VAL A 80 0.31 -1.47 11.82
N PHE A 81 0.97 -1.70 10.68
CA PHE A 81 0.46 -1.28 9.38
C PHE A 81 -0.85 -1.97 9.00
N GLN A 82 -0.92 -3.30 9.14
CA GLN A 82 -2.12 -4.05 8.79
C GLN A 82 -3.31 -3.63 9.67
N LYS A 83 -3.08 -3.43 10.98
CA LYS A 83 -4.10 -2.95 11.90
C LYS A 83 -4.57 -1.53 11.56
N ALA A 84 -3.64 -0.61 11.28
CA ALA A 84 -3.97 0.76 10.89
C ALA A 84 -4.80 0.82 9.60
N MET A 85 -4.46 -0.02 8.60
CA MET A 85 -5.22 -0.09 7.34
C MET A 85 -6.60 -0.74 7.54
N ALA A 86 -6.70 -1.82 8.32
CA ALA A 86 -7.97 -2.50 8.63
C ALA A 86 -8.94 -1.62 9.45
N GLU A 87 -8.43 -0.83 10.39
CA GLU A 87 -9.24 0.13 11.14
C GLU A 87 -9.75 1.26 10.24
N THR A 88 -8.93 1.72 9.29
CA THR A 88 -9.28 2.78 8.33
C THR A 88 -10.35 2.32 7.33
N THR A 89 -10.24 1.09 6.81
CA THR A 89 -11.26 0.54 5.89
C THR A 89 -12.58 0.26 6.59
N SER A 90 -12.55 -0.24 7.84
CA SER A 90 -13.74 -0.46 8.65
C SER A 90 -14.49 0.85 8.98
N ASP A 91 -13.78 1.94 9.31
CA ASP A 91 -14.44 3.25 9.56
C ASP A 91 -15.01 3.86 8.27
N LEU A 92 -14.32 3.68 7.14
CA LEU A 92 -14.82 4.13 5.83
C LEU A 92 -16.06 3.34 5.38
N GLU A 93 -16.08 2.00 5.54
CA GLU A 93 -17.26 1.18 5.26
C GLU A 93 -18.42 1.49 6.21
N ALA A 94 -18.13 1.69 7.51
CA ALA A 94 -19.14 2.05 8.49
C ALA A 94 -19.77 3.43 8.20
N ARG A 95 -19.00 4.40 7.71
CA ARG A 95 -19.51 5.71 7.28
C ARG A 95 -20.29 5.63 5.97
N ARG A 96 -19.87 4.78 5.03
CA ARG A 96 -20.57 4.58 3.76
C ARG A 96 -21.98 4.02 3.98
N ARG A 97 -22.13 2.99 4.83
CA ARG A 97 -23.44 2.41 5.19
C ARG A 97 -24.42 3.43 5.80
N ARG A 98 -23.94 4.39 6.59
CA ARG A 98 -24.79 5.45 7.17
C ARG A 98 -25.25 6.50 6.16
N THR A 99 -24.58 6.59 5.01
CA THR A 99 -24.93 7.55 3.96
C THR A 99 -25.98 6.95 3.02
N ASP A 100 -25.86 5.66 2.72
CA ASP A 100 -26.82 4.92 1.90
C ASP A 100 -28.18 4.73 2.60
N GLU A 101 -28.21 4.60 3.93
CA GLU A 101 -29.48 4.60 4.70
C GLU A 101 -30.25 5.93 4.63
N ARG A 102 -29.57 7.04 4.28
CA ARG A 102 -30.19 8.38 4.20
C ARG A 102 -30.78 8.73 2.84
N GLU A 103 -30.48 7.97 1.78
CA GLU A 103 -31.10 8.16 0.45
C GLU A 103 -32.41 7.38 0.28
N THR A 104 -32.85 6.60 1.28
CA THR A 104 -34.12 5.86 1.28
C THR A 104 -35.15 6.47 2.23
N ILE A 105 -35.25 7.80 2.28
CA ILE A 105 -36.34 8.54 2.96
C ILE A 105 -36.92 9.57 2.00
#